data_AF-A0A1R1BZQ2-F1
#
_entry.id   AF-A0A1R1BZQ2-F1
#
_cell.length_a   1.000
_cell.length_b   1.000
_cell.length_c   1.000
_cell.angle_alpha   90.00
_cell.angle_beta   90.00
_cell.angle_gamma   90.00
#
_symmetry.space_group_name_H-M   'P 1'
#
loop_
_entity.id
_entity.type
_entity.pdbx_description
1 polymer ?
#
loop_
_entity_poly.entity_id
_entity_poly.type
_entity_poly.pdbx_seq_one_letter_code
_entity_poly.pdbx_strand_id
1 'polypeptide(L)'
;MSNMLSKQQLAAILLELLERTAFHREQMQNYVNRMFESFKSDGVPYVECGKDTYIVRIYERGLVSLEKRVKQPDEVIYWLLEDIIFTATHVGLLERYGVDNKQTHLNYTNEVMNELNRGVQEAFQQIGDPYLHWYQTGKRQELEGMK
;
A
#
# COMPACT_ATOMS: atom_id res chain seq x y z
N MET A 1 -15.63 9.98 -20.89
CA MET A 1 -15.21 10.96 -19.86
C MET A 1 -14.27 10.22 -18.94
N SER A 2 -13.08 10.77 -18.66
CA SER A 2 -12.11 10.12 -17.78
C SER A 2 -12.57 10.30 -16.34
N ASN A 3 -13.01 9.23 -15.67
CA ASN A 3 -13.45 9.23 -14.27
C ASN A 3 -12.23 9.18 -13.32
N MET A 4 -11.18 9.94 -13.65
CA MET A 4 -9.94 9.97 -12.87
C MET A 4 -10.18 10.72 -11.56
N LEU A 5 -9.75 10.11 -10.46
CA LEU A 5 -9.75 10.70 -9.14
C LEU A 5 -8.54 11.61 -8.98
N SER A 6 -8.78 12.76 -8.37
CA SER A 6 -7.70 13.62 -7.89
C SER A 6 -6.94 12.97 -6.73
N LYS A 7 -5.73 13.46 -6.45
CA LYS A 7 -4.94 13.03 -5.27
C LYS A 7 -5.74 13.13 -3.96
N GLN A 8 -6.52 14.19 -3.80
CA GLN A 8 -7.35 14.41 -2.62
C GLN A 8 -8.48 13.37 -2.51
N GLN A 9 -9.11 13.01 -3.63
CA GLN A 9 -10.14 11.97 -3.64
C GLN A 9 -9.55 10.58 -3.36
N LEU A 10 -8.39 10.25 -3.95
CA LEU A 10 -7.67 9.02 -3.64
C LEU A 10 -7.32 8.94 -2.15
N ALA A 11 -6.73 10.01 -1.60
CA ALA A 11 -6.38 10.06 -0.18
C ALA A 11 -7.60 9.87 0.73
N ALA A 12 -8.72 10.54 0.43
CA ALA A 12 -9.96 10.41 1.21
C ALA A 12 -10.50 8.97 1.19
N ILE A 13 -10.54 8.33 0.01
CA ILE A 13 -11.01 6.95 -0.12
C ILE A 13 -10.09 5.98 0.61
N LEU A 14 -8.77 6.13 0.45
CA LEU A 14 -7.79 5.30 1.16
C LEU A 14 -7.99 5.39 2.68
N LEU A 15 -8.16 6.60 3.21
CA LEU A 15 -8.39 6.78 4.64
C LEU A 15 -9.70 6.16 5.11
N GLU A 16 -10.80 6.34 4.36
CA GLU A 16 -12.09 5.74 4.70
C GLU A 16 -12.01 4.20 4.75
N LEU A 17 -11.28 3.59 3.81
CA LEU A 17 -11.10 2.14 3.78
C LEU A 17 -10.19 1.68 4.93
N LEU A 18 -9.09 2.39 5.19
CA LEU A 18 -8.16 2.08 6.27
C LEU A 18 -8.78 2.28 7.66
N GLU A 19 -9.75 3.18 7.82
CA GLU A 19 -10.51 3.37 9.07
C GLU A 19 -11.35 2.14 9.47
N ARG A 20 -11.62 1.24 8.54
CA ARG A 20 -12.29 -0.05 8.82
C ARG A 20 -11.34 -1.06 9.44
N THR A 21 -10.02 -0.82 9.37
CA THR A 21 -9.01 -1.74 9.87
C THR A 21 -8.69 -1.48 11.35
N ALA A 22 -8.01 -2.42 11.99
CA ALA A 22 -7.51 -2.26 13.35
C ALA A 22 -6.28 -1.32 13.48
N PHE A 23 -5.76 -0.76 12.39
CA PHE A 23 -4.56 0.08 12.42
C PHE A 23 -4.82 1.46 13.05
N HIS A 24 -3.77 2.05 13.63
CA HIS A 24 -3.86 3.37 14.24
C HIS A 24 -4.09 4.46 13.18
N ARG A 25 -5.14 5.27 13.36
CA ARG A 25 -5.55 6.32 12.40
C ARG A 25 -4.43 7.29 12.03
N GLU A 26 -3.67 7.77 13.01
CA GLU A 26 -2.57 8.71 12.79
C GLU A 26 -1.48 8.10 11.90
N GLN A 27 -1.15 6.83 12.13
CA GLN A 27 -0.20 6.09 11.31
C GLN A 27 -0.71 5.94 9.87
N MET A 28 -1.99 5.63 9.68
CA MET A 28 -2.59 5.49 8.35
C MET A 28 -2.61 6.83 7.60
N GLN A 29 -2.92 7.93 8.29
CA GLN A 29 -2.83 9.28 7.72
C GLN A 29 -1.42 9.59 7.24
N ASN A 30 -0.39 9.26 8.04
CA ASN A 30 0.99 9.47 7.64
C ASN A 30 1.37 8.63 6.40
N TYR A 31 0.94 7.37 6.31
CA TYR A 31 1.22 6.55 5.12
C TYR A 31 0.52 7.07 3.86
N VAL A 32 -0.76 7.45 3.96
CA VAL A 32 -1.50 8.01 2.83
C VAL A 32 -0.89 9.34 2.36
N ASN A 33 -0.57 10.24 3.28
CA ASN A 33 -0.02 11.56 2.93
C ASN A 33 1.30 11.46 2.17
N ARG A 34 2.20 10.58 2.61
CA ARG A 34 3.52 10.37 1.98
C ARG A 34 3.43 9.98 0.51
N MET A 35 2.34 9.34 0.08
CA MET A 35 2.15 8.93 -1.32
C MET A 35 1.94 10.10 -2.28
N PHE A 36 1.57 11.26 -1.75
CA PHE A 36 1.24 12.45 -2.54
C PHE A 36 2.22 13.62 -2.30
N GLU A 37 3.18 13.46 -1.40
CA GLU A 37 4.21 14.46 -1.07
C GLU A 37 5.16 14.73 -2.24
N SER A 38 5.73 15.94 -2.29
CA SER A 38 6.73 16.31 -3.29
C SER A 38 8.07 15.58 -3.07
N PHE A 39 8.40 15.29 -1.80
CA PHE A 39 9.61 14.56 -1.44
C PHE A 39 9.39 13.05 -1.61
N LYS A 40 10.25 12.42 -2.42
CA LYS A 40 10.16 11.00 -2.78
C LYS A 40 11.04 10.19 -1.84
N SER A 41 10.43 9.66 -0.77
CA SER A 41 11.12 8.75 0.15
C SER A 41 11.45 7.43 -0.54
N ASP A 42 12.61 6.86 -0.23
CA ASP A 42 12.97 5.52 -0.68
C ASP A 42 11.95 4.49 -0.18
N GLY A 43 11.56 3.56 -1.05
CA GLY A 43 10.65 2.45 -0.74
C GLY A 43 9.18 2.85 -0.56
N VAL A 44 8.81 4.13 -0.72
CA VAL A 44 7.42 4.57 -0.60
C VAL A 44 6.83 4.84 -1.98
N PRO A 45 5.61 4.36 -2.27
CA PRO A 45 4.93 4.68 -3.51
C PRO A 45 4.62 6.16 -3.62
N TYR A 46 4.86 6.72 -4.80
CA TYR A 46 4.47 8.07 -5.18
C TYR A 46 3.46 8.01 -6.33
N VAL A 47 2.37 8.77 -6.22
CA VAL A 47 1.27 8.76 -7.19
C VAL A 47 1.18 10.10 -7.93
N GLU A 48 1.22 10.01 -9.26
CA GLU A 48 0.87 11.10 -10.18
C GLU A 48 -0.49 10.81 -10.82
N CYS A 49 -1.42 11.75 -10.70
CA CYS A 49 -2.70 11.70 -11.41
C CYS A 49 -2.55 12.40 -12.76
N GLY A 50 -2.42 11.62 -13.83
CA GLY A 50 -2.48 12.13 -15.21
C GLY A 50 -3.93 12.31 -15.69
N LYS A 51 -4.09 12.76 -16.95
CA LYS A 51 -5.42 12.95 -17.55
C LYS A 51 -6.20 11.65 -17.74
N ASP A 52 -5.50 10.56 -18.09
CA ASP A 52 -6.11 9.27 -18.44
C ASP A 52 -5.39 8.06 -17.80
N THR A 53 -4.46 8.32 -16.89
CA THR A 53 -3.69 7.28 -16.20
C THR A 53 -3.16 7.81 -14.88
N TYR A 54 -3.13 6.94 -13.87
CA TYR A 54 -2.31 7.10 -12.69
C TYR A 54 -0.92 6.56 -13.02
N ILE A 55 0.11 7.22 -12.49
CA ILE A 55 1.47 6.70 -12.52
C ILE A 55 1.93 6.52 -11.09
N VAL A 56 2.19 5.27 -10.71
CA VAL A 56 2.72 4.89 -9.41
C VAL A 56 4.20 4.62 -9.56
N ARG A 57 5.04 5.23 -8.71
CA ARG A 57 6.49 5.03 -8.72
C ARG A 57 7.02 4.72 -7.33
N ILE A 58 7.92 3.75 -7.22
CA ILE A 58 8.78 3.58 -6.03
C ILE A 58 10.18 4.00 -6.43
N TYR A 59 10.84 4.73 -5.54
CA TYR A 59 12.24 5.11 -5.68
C TYR A 59 13.11 4.30 -4.73
N GLU A 60 14.32 4.00 -5.18
CA GLU A 60 15.39 3.44 -4.35
C GLU A 60 16.69 4.18 -4.67
N ARG A 61 17.28 4.83 -3.66
CA ARG A 61 18.47 5.68 -3.81
C ARG A 61 18.32 6.73 -4.91
N GLY A 62 17.10 7.30 -5.01
CA GLY A 62 16.75 8.30 -6.02
C GLY A 62 16.51 7.76 -7.45
N LEU A 63 16.65 6.46 -7.68
CA LEU A 63 16.34 5.82 -8.96
C LEU A 63 14.95 5.19 -8.91
N VAL A 64 14.22 5.18 -10.03
CA VAL A 64 12.93 4.50 -10.11
C VAL A 64 13.15 2.99 -10.09
N SER A 65 12.75 2.32 -9.01
CA SER A 65 12.82 0.86 -8.89
C SER A 65 11.56 0.17 -9.42
N LEU A 66 10.41 0.86 -9.37
CA LEU A 66 9.16 0.41 -9.93
C LEU A 66 8.40 1.60 -10.53
N GLU A 67 7.87 1.43 -11.74
CA GLU A 67 6.89 2.34 -12.35
C GLU A 67 5.72 1.52 -12.87
N LYS A 68 4.49 1.94 -12.54
CA LYS A 68 3.25 1.34 -13.05
C LYS A 68 2.26 2.38 -13.50
N ARG A 69 1.58 2.06 -14.60
CA ARG A 69 0.54 2.89 -15.20
C ARG A 69 -0.79 2.18 -15.05
N VAL A 70 -1.68 2.78 -14.28
CA VAL A 70 -2.99 2.21 -13.96
C VAL A 70 -4.06 3.14 -14.49
N LYS A 71 -5.07 2.61 -15.16
CA LYS A 71 -6.14 3.42 -15.76
C LYS A 71 -7.41 3.44 -14.93
N GLN A 72 -7.65 2.38 -14.15
CA GLN A 72 -8.86 2.27 -13.33
C GLN A 72 -8.63 2.84 -11.93
N PRO A 73 -9.54 3.70 -11.43
CA PRO A 73 -9.46 4.23 -10.07
C PRO A 73 -9.37 3.14 -8.99
N ASP A 74 -10.21 2.12 -9.06
CA ASP A 74 -10.24 1.06 -8.04
C ASP A 74 -8.93 0.26 -8.03
N GLU A 75 -8.31 0.04 -9.20
CA GLU A 75 -7.03 -0.68 -9.29
C GLU A 75 -5.87 0.11 -8.67
N VAL A 76 -5.83 1.45 -8.84
CA VAL A 76 -4.81 2.26 -8.16
C VAL A 76 -5.07 2.33 -6.66
N ILE A 77 -6.33 2.40 -6.23
CA ILE A 77 -6.70 2.36 -4.81
C ILE A 77 -6.23 1.04 -4.20
N TYR A 78 -6.54 -0.09 -4.85
CA TYR A 78 -6.12 -1.40 -4.40
C TYR A 78 -4.60 -1.54 -4.29
N TRP A 79 -3.88 -1.09 -5.32
CA TRP A 79 -2.42 -1.19 -5.33
C TRP A 79 -1.82 -0.42 -4.14
N LEU A 80 -2.32 0.80 -3.87
CA LEU A 80 -1.86 1.61 -2.74
C LEU A 80 -2.30 1.03 -1.38
N LEU A 81 -3.51 0.48 -1.29
CA LEU A 81 -3.99 -0.18 -0.06
C LEU A 81 -3.11 -1.36 0.31
N GLU A 82 -2.79 -2.24 -0.64
CA GLU A 82 -1.96 -3.40 -0.36
C GLU A 82 -0.58 -3.00 0.14
N ASP A 83 0.00 -1.93 -0.41
CA ASP A 83 1.28 -1.38 0.04
C ASP A 83 1.22 -0.83 1.47
N ILE A 84 0.20 -0.02 1.78
CA ILE A 84 0.01 0.55 3.13
C ILE A 84 -0.23 -0.55 4.15
N ILE A 85 -1.12 -1.49 3.85
CA ILE A 85 -1.50 -2.58 4.77
C ILE A 85 -0.30 -3.49 5.02
N PHE A 86 0.47 -3.84 3.99
CA PHE A 86 1.69 -4.63 4.15
C PHE A 86 2.69 -3.90 5.06
N THR A 87 2.94 -2.61 4.78
CA THR A 87 3.87 -1.79 5.57
C THR A 87 3.42 -1.67 7.03
N ALA A 88 2.14 -1.40 7.28
CA ALA A 88 1.57 -1.27 8.61
C ALA A 88 1.66 -2.59 9.40
N THR A 89 1.29 -3.70 8.75
CA THR A 89 1.37 -5.04 9.35
C THR A 89 2.81 -5.40 9.70
N HIS A 90 3.73 -5.09 8.79
CA HIS A 90 5.15 -5.31 8.98
C HIS A 90 5.71 -4.51 10.14
N VAL A 91 5.42 -3.21 10.22
CA VAL A 91 5.83 -2.36 11.35
C VAL A 91 5.27 -2.88 12.67
N GLY A 92 3.98 -3.24 12.72
CA GLY A 92 3.39 -3.83 13.93
C GLY A 92 4.04 -5.17 14.33
N LEU A 93 4.55 -5.94 13.37
CA LEU A 93 5.31 -7.16 13.64
C LEU A 93 6.69 -6.83 14.24
N LEU A 94 7.39 -5.81 13.72
CA LEU A 94 8.66 -5.33 14.29
C LEU A 94 8.49 -4.91 15.75
N GLU A 95 7.44 -4.15 16.05
CA GLU A 95 7.12 -3.72 17.41
C GLU A 95 6.87 -4.91 18.35
N ARG A 96 6.08 -5.91 17.90
CA ARG A 96 5.82 -7.13 18.70
C ARG A 96 7.08 -7.94 18.98
N TYR A 97 8.00 -7.99 18.03
CA TYR A 97 9.27 -8.71 18.16
C TYR A 97 10.39 -7.86 18.80
N GLY A 98 10.11 -6.59 19.13
CA GLY A 98 11.05 -5.69 19.78
C GLY A 98 12.27 -5.32 18.91
N VAL A 99 12.09 -5.28 17.59
CA VAL A 99 13.16 -4.98 16.62
C VAL A 99 12.85 -3.73 15.81
N ASP A 100 13.87 -3.11 15.22
CA ASP A 100 13.74 -1.83 14.49
C ASP A 100 14.15 -1.92 13.00
N ASN A 101 14.67 -3.07 12.57
CA ASN A 101 15.29 -3.32 11.26
C ASN A 101 16.39 -2.31 10.88
N LYS A 102 16.99 -1.62 11.86
CA LYS A 102 18.15 -0.73 11.69
C LYS A 102 19.38 -1.29 12.39
N GLN A 103 19.22 -1.65 13.66
CA GLN A 103 20.26 -2.24 14.50
C GLN A 103 19.91 -3.69 14.87
N THR A 104 18.62 -3.99 14.92
CA THR A 104 18.08 -5.30 15.27
C THR A 104 17.14 -5.76 14.17
N HIS A 105 17.29 -6.99 13.70
CA HIS A 105 16.60 -7.47 12.51
C HIS A 105 15.58 -8.54 12.84
N LEU A 106 14.43 -8.47 12.17
CA LEU A 106 13.44 -9.53 12.21
C LEU A 106 13.93 -10.73 11.39
N ASN A 107 13.93 -11.92 11.99
CA ASN A 107 14.17 -13.17 11.26
C ASN A 107 12.86 -13.60 10.59
N TYR A 108 12.79 -13.55 9.26
CA TYR A 108 11.61 -13.94 8.49
C TYR A 108 11.51 -15.46 8.34
N THR A 109 11.24 -16.14 9.46
CA THR A 109 10.89 -17.58 9.43
C THR A 109 9.51 -17.78 8.82
N ASN A 110 9.15 -19.03 8.53
CA ASN A 110 7.83 -19.37 8.00
C ASN A 110 6.71 -18.90 8.94
N GLU A 111 6.92 -18.98 10.26
CA GLU A 111 5.96 -18.52 11.26
C GLU A 111 5.75 -17.00 11.19
N VAL A 112 6.84 -16.24 11.11
CA VAL A 112 6.80 -14.77 10.96
C VAL A 112 6.12 -14.36 9.66
N MET A 113 6.40 -15.06 8.56
CA MET A 113 5.73 -14.83 7.27
C MET A 113 4.23 -15.16 7.33
N ASN A 114 3.86 -16.24 8.02
CA ASN A 114 2.45 -16.59 8.23
C ASN A 114 1.72 -15.55 9.07
N GLU A 115 2.36 -14.99 10.12
CA GLU A 115 1.80 -13.90 10.90
C GLU A 115 1.58 -12.64 10.07
N LEU A 116 2.56 -12.26 9.25
CA LEU A 116 2.47 -11.13 8.32
C LEU A 116 1.32 -11.32 7.34
N ASN A 117 1.27 -12.46 6.66
CA ASN A 117 0.22 -12.78 5.68
C ASN A 117 -1.18 -12.78 6.31
N ARG A 118 -1.30 -13.31 7.53
CA ARG A 118 -2.55 -13.30 8.29
C ARG A 118 -3.00 -11.87 8.62
N GLY A 119 -2.09 -11.02 9.09
CA GLY A 119 -2.43 -9.62 9.42
C GLY A 119 -2.90 -8.83 8.19
N VAL A 120 -2.24 -9.03 7.05
CA VAL A 120 -2.67 -8.42 5.77
C VAL A 120 -4.05 -8.95 5.36
N GLN A 121 -4.26 -10.26 5.45
CA GLN A 121 -5.54 -10.89 5.13
C GLN A 121 -6.69 -10.38 6.03
N GLU A 122 -6.46 -10.26 7.34
CA GLU A 122 -7.44 -9.74 8.30
C GLU A 122 -7.82 -8.29 7.97
N ALA A 123 -6.87 -7.45 7.58
CA ALA A 123 -7.16 -6.08 7.15
C ALA A 123 -8.03 -6.04 5.88
N PHE A 124 -7.73 -6.86 4.88
CA PHE A 124 -8.58 -6.96 3.68
C PHE A 124 -9.97 -7.55 3.96
N GLN A 125 -10.09 -8.48 4.92
CA GLN A 125 -11.39 -8.99 5.37
C GLN A 125 -12.24 -7.89 6.01
N GLN A 126 -11.63 -6.99 6.79
CA GLN A 126 -12.32 -5.85 7.41
C GLN A 126 -12.74 -4.79 6.37
N ILE A 127 -11.93 -4.61 5.32
CA ILE A 127 -12.25 -3.68 4.21
C ILE A 127 -13.40 -4.23 3.34
N GLY A 128 -13.36 -5.52 3.00
CA GLY A 128 -14.36 -6.21 2.19
C GLY A 128 -14.10 -6.13 0.67
N ASP A 129 -15.10 -6.54 -0.10
CA ASP A 129 -15.05 -6.57 -1.57
C ASP A 129 -15.11 -5.16 -2.20
N PRO A 130 -14.47 -4.95 -3.37
CA PRO A 130 -13.77 -5.94 -4.20
C PRO A 130 -12.33 -6.24 -3.76
N TYR A 131 -11.80 -5.48 -2.80
CA TYR A 131 -10.38 -5.52 -2.44
C TYR A 131 -9.95 -6.84 -1.80
N LEU A 132 -10.83 -7.47 -1.01
CA LEU A 132 -10.59 -8.81 -0.47
C LEU A 132 -10.41 -9.85 -1.59
N HIS A 133 -11.33 -9.88 -2.55
CA HIS A 133 -11.23 -10.78 -3.69
C HIS A 133 -9.93 -10.56 -4.49
N TRP A 134 -9.56 -9.30 -4.72
CA TRP A 134 -8.33 -8.94 -5.44
C TRP A 134 -7.06 -9.36 -4.70
N TYR A 135 -7.02 -9.21 -3.38
CA TYR A 135 -5.92 -9.73 -2.57
C TYR A 135 -5.81 -11.26 -2.68
N GLN A 136 -6.93 -11.97 -2.57
CA GLN A 136 -6.96 -13.45 -2.66
C GLN A 136 -6.58 -13.99 -4.05
N THR A 137 -6.79 -13.20 -5.10
CA THR A 137 -6.53 -13.61 -6.49
C THR A 137 -5.21 -13.09 -7.05
N GLY A 138 -4.44 -12.32 -6.27
CA GLY A 138 -3.13 -11.81 -6.69
C GLY A 138 -3.22 -10.68 -7.72
N LYS A 139 -4.21 -9.79 -7.58
CA LYS A 139 -4.43 -8.66 -8.50
C LYS A 139 -3.21 -7.73 -8.57
N ARG A 140 -2.43 -7.58 -7.50
CA ARG A 140 -1.22 -6.72 -7.52
C ARG A 140 -0.16 -7.28 -8.45
N GLN A 141 0.06 -8.58 -8.43
CA GLN A 141 0.99 -9.25 -9.34
C GLN A 141 0.52 -9.13 -10.79
N GLU A 142 -0.80 -9.19 -11.04
CA GLU A 142 -1.38 -8.91 -12.36
C GLU A 142 -1.07 -7.48 -12.82
N LEU A 143 -1.38 -6.47 -11.99
CA LEU A 143 -1.12 -5.05 -12.28
C LEU A 143 0.37 -4.77 -12.49
N GLU A 144 1.24 -5.42 -11.73
CA GLU A 144 2.70 -5.30 -11.86
C GLU A 144 3.26 -6.10 -13.04
N GLY A 145 2.56 -7.12 -13.52
CA GLY A 145 2.91 -7.86 -14.73
C GLY A 145 2.59 -7.09 -16.03
N MET A 146 1.70 -6.11 -15.98
CA MET A 146 1.37 -5.25 -17.12
C MET A 146 2.55 -4.33 -17.47
N LYS A 147 2.86 -4.25 -18.77
CA LYS A 147 3.89 -3.35 -19.34
C LYS A 147 3.27 -2.04 -19.79
#